data_AF-A0A2D8ZMV7-F1
#
_entry.id   AF-A0A2D8ZMV7-F1
#
_cell.length_a   1.000
_cell.length_b   1.000
_cell.length_c   1.000
_cell.angle_alpha   90.00
_cell.angle_beta   90.00
_cell.angle_gamma   90.00
#
_symmetry.space_group_name_H-M   'P 1'
#
loop_
_entity.id
_entity.type
_entity.pdbx_description
1 polymer ?
#
loop_
_entity_poly.entity_id
_entity_poly.type
_entity_poly.pdbx_seq_one_letter_code
_entity_poly.pdbx_strand_id
1 'polypeptide(L)'
;MKAISMLKHQFVGEIPGKLSAGILYISLEFDTMAHLCCCGCGHEIVTPLSPTDWRFTYNGAAITVHPSIGNWSHQCRSHYIIRNGRVVWAGDWTDEQVAAGRARDRAAKAVQFGNTPTPLEVKGVDSEPPKTRGAIARLWRWMTRR
;
A
#
# COMPACT_ATOMS: atom_id res chain seq x y z
N MET A 1 20.26 3.81 4.10
CA MET A 1 19.65 3.25 5.33
C MET A 1 19.66 1.73 5.24
N LYS A 2 19.45 1.01 6.36
CA LYS A 2 19.49 -0.46 6.40
C LYS A 2 18.10 -1.07 6.16
N ALA A 3 18.09 -2.33 5.71
CA ALA A 3 16.87 -3.12 5.61
C ALA A 3 16.20 -3.29 6.98
N ILE A 4 14.86 -3.27 6.97
CA ILE A 4 14.00 -3.44 8.14
C ILE A 4 13.58 -4.91 8.20
N SER A 5 13.86 -5.56 9.34
CA SER A 5 13.52 -6.98 9.56
C SER A 5 12.20 -7.20 10.30
N MET A 6 11.66 -6.15 10.92
CA MET A 6 10.45 -6.20 11.75
C MET A 6 9.67 -4.88 11.64
N LEU A 7 8.35 -4.97 11.55
CA LEU A 7 7.42 -3.86 11.62
C LEU A 7 6.57 -3.97 12.88
N LYS A 8 6.40 -2.86 13.59
CA LYS A 8 5.32 -2.68 14.57
C LYS A 8 4.09 -2.17 13.83
N HIS A 9 2.92 -2.66 14.19
CA HIS A 9 1.68 -2.14 13.62
C HIS A 9 1.16 -0.98 14.48
N GLN A 10 0.48 -0.03 13.83
CA GLN A 10 -0.22 1.05 14.52
C GLN A 10 -1.56 1.29 13.82
N PHE A 11 -2.65 1.05 14.56
CA PHE A 11 -3.98 1.44 14.10
C PHE A 11 -4.13 2.95 14.25
N VAL A 12 -4.58 3.60 13.18
CA VAL A 12 -4.78 5.04 13.11
C VAL A 12 -6.11 5.34 12.41
N GLY A 13 -6.73 6.48 12.72
CA GLY A 13 -7.86 6.96 11.93
C GLY A 13 -7.41 7.33 10.52
N GLU A 14 -6.41 8.21 10.42
CA GLU A 14 -5.81 8.65 9.16
C GLU A 14 -4.31 8.29 9.13
N ILE A 15 -3.80 7.93 7.95
CA ILE A 15 -2.37 7.69 7.74
C ILE A 15 -1.62 9.02 7.91
N PRO A 16 -0.56 9.09 8.75
CA PRO A 16 0.14 10.35 8.95
C PRO A 16 0.86 10.78 7.67
N GLY A 17 0.90 12.10 7.40
CA GLY A 17 1.58 12.65 6.22
C GLY A 17 3.11 12.47 6.20
N LYS A 18 3.71 11.90 7.25
CA LYS A 18 5.10 11.47 7.27
C LYS A 18 5.21 10.12 7.98
N LEU A 19 5.62 9.10 7.24
CA LEU A 19 5.78 7.75 7.78
C LEU A 19 7.11 7.58 8.52
N SER A 20 7.11 6.75 9.55
CA SER A 20 8.32 6.34 10.27
C SER A 20 8.78 4.95 9.82
N ALA A 21 10.09 4.76 9.72
CA ALA A 21 10.66 3.46 9.41
C ALA A 21 10.33 2.43 10.51
N GLY A 22 10.00 1.20 10.12
CA GLY A 22 9.67 0.16 11.09
C GLY A 22 8.22 0.16 11.58
N ILE A 23 7.35 1.02 11.06
CA ILE A 23 5.93 1.09 11.43
C ILE A 23 5.05 0.78 10.21
N LEU A 24 4.10 -0.14 10.40
CA LEU A 24 2.98 -0.40 9.50
C LEU A 24 1.75 0.32 10.05
N TYR A 25 1.36 1.42 9.41
CA TYR A 25 0.15 2.15 9.73
C TYR A 25 -1.04 1.46 9.07
N ILE A 26 -2.14 1.34 9.81
CA ILE A 26 -3.36 0.70 9.33
C ILE A 26 -4.53 1.61 9.64
N SER A 27 -5.22 2.05 8.60
CA SER A 27 -6.52 2.72 8.72
C SER A 27 -7.61 1.78 8.21
N LEU A 28 -8.47 1.37 9.13
CA LEU A 28 -9.69 0.63 8.79
C LEU A 28 -10.78 1.57 8.27
N GLU A 29 -10.72 2.86 8.60
CA GLU A 29 -11.67 3.87 8.11
C GLU A 29 -11.49 4.13 6.61
N PHE A 30 -10.24 4.06 6.13
CA PHE A 30 -9.88 4.30 4.74
C PHE A 30 -9.45 3.02 4.00
N ASP A 31 -9.71 1.84 4.58
CA ASP A 31 -9.37 0.54 4.01
C ASP A 31 -7.95 0.50 3.42
N THR A 32 -6.94 0.93 4.19
CA THR A 32 -5.57 1.05 3.68
C THR A 32 -4.52 0.80 4.75
N MET A 33 -3.37 0.31 4.31
CA MET A 33 -2.15 0.26 5.13
C MET A 33 -1.02 0.97 4.41
N ALA A 34 -0.11 1.55 5.18
CA ALA A 34 1.06 2.24 4.64
C ALA A 34 2.29 2.04 5.52
N HIS A 35 3.46 1.94 4.89
CA HIS A 35 4.76 1.91 5.57
C HIS A 35 5.88 2.38 4.65
N LEU A 36 7.04 2.69 5.23
CA LEU A 36 8.26 2.87 4.45
C LEU A 36 8.81 1.52 3.99
N CYS A 37 9.23 1.46 2.73
CA CYS A 37 9.75 0.25 2.09
C CYS A 37 10.81 -0.46 2.94
N CYS A 38 10.61 -1.76 3.17
CA CYS A 38 11.42 -2.55 4.09
C CYS A 38 12.86 -2.75 3.62
N CYS A 39 13.21 -2.47 2.36
CA CYS A 39 14.60 -2.48 1.92
C CYS A 39 15.40 -1.30 2.48
N GLY A 40 14.73 -0.27 3.00
CA GLY A 40 15.35 0.93 3.55
C GLY A 40 15.57 2.04 2.53
N CYS A 41 15.01 1.95 1.32
CA CYS A 41 15.10 3.03 0.33
C CYS A 41 14.26 4.27 0.68
N GLY A 42 13.31 4.15 1.61
CA GLY A 42 12.50 5.28 2.10
C GLY A 42 11.27 5.61 1.24
N HIS A 43 10.96 4.83 0.20
CA HIS A 43 9.71 4.99 -0.53
C HIS A 43 8.50 4.62 0.34
N GLU A 44 7.42 5.39 0.22
CA GLU A 44 6.14 5.06 0.84
C GLU A 44 5.45 3.96 0.04
N ILE A 45 5.08 2.88 0.73
CA ILE A 45 4.37 1.75 0.17
C ILE A 45 2.96 1.79 0.72
N VAL A 46 1.99 1.86 -0.19
CA VAL A 46 0.56 1.82 0.13
C VAL A 46 0.01 0.47 -0.30
N THR A 47 -0.68 -0.21 0.60
CA THR A 47 -1.33 -1.49 0.35
C THR A 47 -2.81 -1.38 0.72
N PRO A 48 -3.69 -1.07 -0.25
CA PRO A 48 -5.14 -1.01 -0.05
C PRO A 48 -5.68 -2.35 0.47
N LEU A 49 -6.64 -2.26 1.38
CA LEU A 49 -7.38 -3.40 1.90
C LEU A 49 -8.61 -3.62 1.03
N SER A 50 -8.61 -4.72 0.28
CA SER A 50 -9.76 -5.07 -0.55
C SER A 50 -9.80 -6.59 -0.80
N PRO A 51 -10.94 -7.14 -1.25
CA PRO A 51 -11.03 -8.54 -1.62
C PRO A 51 -10.05 -8.98 -2.73
N THR A 52 -9.54 -8.04 -3.54
CA THR A 52 -8.66 -8.32 -4.68
C THR A 52 -7.23 -7.79 -4.53
N ASP A 53 -6.95 -7.02 -3.48
CA ASP A 53 -5.65 -6.44 -3.18
C ASP A 53 -5.01 -7.14 -1.97
N TRP A 54 -4.72 -6.40 -0.89
CA TRP A 54 -4.15 -6.94 0.33
C TRP A 54 -5.22 -7.16 1.40
N ARG A 55 -4.94 -8.10 2.28
CA ARG A 55 -5.61 -8.33 3.55
C ARG A 55 -4.56 -8.51 4.64
N PHE A 56 -4.98 -8.38 5.88
CA PHE A 56 -4.14 -8.72 7.01
C PHE A 56 -4.88 -9.57 8.03
N THR A 57 -4.13 -10.25 8.89
CA THR A 57 -4.62 -10.90 10.09
C THR A 57 -3.95 -10.30 11.31
N TYR A 58 -4.68 -10.17 12.41
CA TYR A 58 -4.18 -9.64 13.66
C TYR A 58 -4.54 -10.61 14.79
N ASN A 59 -3.55 -11.07 15.53
CA ASN A 59 -3.71 -12.06 16.60
C ASN A 59 -3.69 -11.43 18.01
N GLY A 60 -3.86 -10.12 18.12
CA GLY A 60 -3.73 -9.40 19.39
C GLY A 60 -2.33 -8.92 19.74
N ALA A 61 -1.30 -9.32 18.98
CA ALA A 61 0.09 -8.91 19.21
C ALA A 61 0.82 -8.48 17.92
N ALA A 62 0.57 -9.17 16.81
CA ALA A 62 1.30 -8.95 15.56
C ALA A 62 0.41 -9.16 14.34
N ILE A 63 0.87 -8.61 13.21
CA ILE A 63 0.13 -8.62 11.95
C ILE A 63 0.84 -9.47 10.91
N THR A 64 0.06 -10.25 10.16
CA THR A 64 0.49 -10.88 8.91
C THR A 64 -0.28 -10.28 7.74
N VAL A 65 0.43 -9.81 6.72
CA VAL A 65 -0.11 -9.25 5.48
C VAL A 65 -0.04 -10.29 4.37
N HIS A 66 -1.10 -10.37 3.57
CA HIS A 66 -1.21 -11.25 2.42
C HIS A 66 -1.94 -10.54 1.27
N PRO A 67 -1.54 -10.70 -0.01
CA PRO A 67 -0.37 -11.45 -0.48
C PRO A 67 0.95 -10.73 -0.17
N SER A 68 2.04 -11.16 -0.80
CA SER A 68 3.32 -10.46 -0.74
C SER A 68 3.23 -9.03 -1.30
N ILE A 69 4.24 -8.23 -0.98
CA ILE A 69 4.38 -6.83 -1.39
C ILE A 69 5.58 -6.77 -2.34
N GLY A 70 5.29 -6.55 -3.62
CA GLY A 70 6.29 -6.42 -4.68
C GLY A 70 6.40 -4.99 -5.19
N ASN A 71 7.55 -4.37 -5.00
CA ASN A 71 7.80 -2.96 -5.31
C ASN A 71 8.40 -2.78 -6.71
N TRP A 72 7.80 -3.42 -7.71
CA TRP A 72 8.33 -3.57 -9.07
C TRP A 72 8.44 -2.26 -9.86
N SER A 73 7.67 -1.24 -9.47
CA SER A 73 7.73 0.10 -10.08
C SER A 73 8.82 0.99 -9.49
N HIS A 74 9.45 0.57 -8.38
CA HIS A 74 10.56 1.28 -7.77
C HIS A 74 11.89 0.66 -8.21
N GLN A 75 12.95 1.48 -8.28
CA GLN A 75 14.31 1.01 -8.61
C GLN A 75 14.80 -0.11 -7.69
N CYS A 76 14.32 -0.14 -6.43
CA CYS A 76 14.72 -1.18 -5.48
C CYS A 76 14.15 -2.57 -5.75
N ARG A 77 13.06 -2.68 -6.55
CA ARG A 77 12.34 -3.93 -6.88
C ARG A 77 12.16 -4.91 -5.70
N SER A 78 12.04 -4.38 -4.49
CA SER A 78 12.05 -5.21 -3.28
C SER A 78 10.79 -6.05 -3.20
N HIS A 79 10.91 -7.31 -2.76
CA HIS A 79 9.78 -8.22 -2.61
C HIS A 79 9.80 -8.92 -1.25
N TYR A 80 8.72 -8.79 -0.50
CA TYR A 80 8.64 -9.35 0.85
C TYR A 80 7.21 -9.66 1.28
N ILE A 81 7.09 -10.48 2.31
CA ILE A 81 5.86 -10.77 3.04
C ILE A 81 6.05 -10.27 4.46
N ILE A 82 5.03 -9.64 5.04
CA ILE A 82 5.02 -9.30 6.47
C ILE A 82 4.31 -10.44 7.20
N ARG A 83 5.02 -11.20 8.04
CA ARG A 83 4.46 -12.35 8.77
C ARG A 83 4.72 -12.22 10.26
N ASN A 84 3.66 -12.06 11.05
CA ASN A 84 3.72 -11.78 12.48
C ASN A 84 4.68 -10.62 12.79
N GLY A 85 4.56 -9.52 12.03
CA GLY A 85 5.44 -8.35 12.09
C GLY A 85 6.79 -8.52 11.41
N ARG A 86 7.27 -9.74 11.14
CA ARG A 86 8.58 -9.98 10.52
C ARG A 86 8.54 -9.76 9.03
N VAL A 87 9.57 -9.12 8.49
CA VAL A 87 9.79 -8.99 7.05
C VAL A 87 10.48 -10.26 6.56
N VAL A 88 9.74 -11.06 5.79
CA VAL A 88 10.24 -12.28 5.14
C VAL A 88 10.48 -11.96 3.68
N TRP A 89 11.74 -11.90 3.27
CA TRP A 89 12.13 -11.64 1.89
C TRP A 89 11.63 -12.74 0.95
N ALA A 90 11.02 -12.33 -0.15
CA ALA A 90 10.61 -13.20 -1.24
C ALA A 90 11.52 -12.98 -2.44
N GLY A 91 11.65 -13.99 -3.30
CA GLY A 91 12.53 -13.92 -4.48
C GLY A 91 12.08 -12.85 -5.48
N ASP A 92 13.02 -12.33 -6.25
CA ASP A 92 12.72 -11.38 -7.32
C ASP A 92 11.83 -12.03 -8.40
N TRP A 93 10.97 -11.22 -9.03
CA TRP A 93 10.15 -11.64 -10.15
C TRP A 93 10.76 -11.14 -11.44
N THR A 94 10.76 -11.98 -12.47
CA THR A 94 11.05 -11.52 -13.84
C THR A 94 9.95 -10.57 -14.31
N ASP A 95 10.23 -9.77 -15.33
CA ASP A 95 9.25 -8.83 -15.85
C ASP A 95 8.01 -9.55 -16.43
N GLU A 96 8.16 -10.77 -16.95
CA GLU A 96 7.03 -11.63 -17.35
C GLU A 96 6.18 -12.05 -16.15
N GLN A 97 6.81 -12.42 -15.03
CA GLN A 97 6.10 -12.77 -13.79
C GLN A 97 5.35 -11.55 -13.23
N VAL A 98 5.97 -10.37 -13.25
CA VAL A 98 5.34 -9.10 -12.86
C VAL A 98 4.15 -8.78 -13.78
N ALA A 99 4.31 -8.91 -15.10
CA ALA A 99 3.25 -8.65 -16.06
C ALA A 99 2.07 -9.61 -15.87
N ALA A 100 2.35 -10.90 -15.68
CA ALA A 100 1.33 -11.91 -15.42
C ALA A 100 0.60 -11.67 -14.09
N GLY A 101 1.32 -11.26 -13.03
CA GLY A 101 0.72 -10.84 -11.76
C GLY A 101 -0.25 -9.69 -11.92
N ARG A 102 0.21 -8.58 -12.54
CA ARG A 102 -0.64 -7.41 -12.80
C ARG A 102 -1.87 -7.75 -13.65
N ALA A 103 -1.74 -8.67 -14.62
CA ALA A 103 -2.86 -9.11 -15.43
C ALA A 103 -3.92 -9.86 -14.60
N ARG A 104 -3.48 -10.74 -13.69
CA ARG A 104 -4.38 -11.43 -12.74
C ARG A 104 -5.09 -10.45 -11.82
N ASP A 105 -4.37 -9.46 -11.29
CA ASP A 105 -4.95 -8.45 -10.40
C ASP A 105 -6.00 -7.60 -11.12
N ARG A 106 -5.71 -7.16 -12.35
CA ARG A 106 -6.69 -6.43 -13.19
C ARG A 106 -7.93 -7.27 -13.49
N ALA A 107 -7.77 -8.54 -13.84
CA ALA A 107 -8.89 -9.44 -14.08
C ALA A 107 -9.76 -9.62 -12.82
N ALA A 108 -9.12 -9.83 -11.65
CA ALA A 108 -9.83 -9.95 -10.38
C ALA A 108 -10.63 -8.69 -10.04
N LYS A 109 -10.05 -7.50 -10.23
CA LYS A 109 -10.74 -6.22 -10.03
C LYS A 109 -11.92 -6.03 -10.97
N ALA A 110 -11.75 -6.37 -12.26
CA ALA A 110 -12.83 -6.27 -13.24
C ALA A 110 -14.03 -7.16 -12.89
N VAL A 111 -13.78 -8.38 -12.38
CA VAL A 111 -14.83 -9.29 -11.89
C VAL A 111 -15.54 -8.70 -10.67
N GLN A 112 -14.79 -8.14 -9.72
CA GLN A 112 -15.34 -7.71 -8.43
C GLN A 112 -16.09 -6.37 -8.50
N PHE A 113 -15.60 -5.41 -9.29
CA PHE A 113 -16.09 -4.03 -9.28
C PHE A 113 -16.66 -3.56 -10.63
N GLY A 114 -16.71 -4.44 -11.63
CA GLY A 114 -17.02 -4.07 -13.02
C GLY A 114 -15.94 -3.14 -13.60
N ASN A 115 -16.20 -2.55 -14.76
CA ASN A 115 -15.26 -1.68 -15.48
C ASN A 115 -15.08 -0.28 -14.85
N THR A 116 -15.33 -0.13 -13.55
CA THR A 116 -15.20 1.15 -12.83
C THR A 116 -13.73 1.35 -12.44
N PRO A 117 -13.06 2.42 -12.89
CA PRO A 117 -11.68 2.69 -12.50
C PRO A 117 -11.58 2.84 -10.98
N THR A 118 -10.65 2.11 -10.36
CA THR A 118 -10.35 2.26 -8.93
C THR A 118 -9.62 3.59 -8.72
N PRO A 119 -10.05 4.49 -7.81
CA PRO A 119 -9.48 5.85 -7.70
C PRO A 119 -7.99 5.96 -7.31
N LEU A 120 -7.30 4.86 -7.01
CA LEU A 120 -5.95 4.87 -6.43
C LEU A 120 -4.81 4.60 -7.41
N GLU A 121 -5.07 4.51 -8.72
CA GLU A 121 -3.99 4.56 -9.73
C GLU A 121 -3.47 6.01 -9.89
N VAL A 122 -2.83 6.55 -8.86
CA VAL A 122 -2.09 7.82 -8.97
C VAL A 122 -0.71 7.51 -9.56
N LYS A 123 -0.58 7.74 -10.87
CA LYS A 123 0.72 7.85 -11.54
C LYS A 123 1.45 9.08 -10.99
N GLY A 124 2.75 8.93 -10.77
CA GLY A 124 3.63 9.96 -10.23
C GLY A 124 3.42 11.32 -10.88
N VAL A 125 3.18 12.32 -10.04
CA VAL A 125 3.21 13.73 -10.41
C VAL A 125 4.53 14.29 -9.90
N ASP A 126 5.33 14.76 -10.86
CA ASP A 126 6.57 15.47 -10.62
C ASP A 126 6.34 16.67 -9.69
N SER A 127 7.29 16.85 -8.78
CA SER A 127 7.23 17.80 -7.67
C SER A 127 7.48 19.24 -8.10
N GLU A 128 6.56 20.14 -7.74
CA GLU A 128 6.90 21.53 -7.38
C GLU A 128 6.00 21.97 -6.21
N PRO A 129 6.53 22.58 -5.12
CA PRO A 129 5.74 22.81 -3.92
C PRO A 129 5.07 24.20 -3.96
N PRO A 130 3.74 24.31 -3.83
CA PRO A 130 3.14 25.62 -3.64
C PRO A 130 3.20 26.02 -2.16
N LYS A 131 3.86 27.16 -1.94
CA LYS A 131 3.77 27.95 -0.70
C LYS A 131 2.33 28.43 -0.53
N THR A 132 1.69 28.09 0.60
CA THR A 132 1.04 29.00 1.59
C THR A 132 -0.09 28.32 2.35
N ARG A 133 -0.28 28.87 3.56
CA ARG A 133 -1.11 28.46 4.70
C ARG A 133 -2.57 28.11 4.37
N GLY A 134 -3.02 26.99 4.94
CA GLY A 134 -4.33 26.87 5.59
C GLY A 134 -5.52 26.52 4.70
N ALA A 135 -6.30 25.53 5.18
CA ALA A 135 -7.62 25.10 4.72
C ALA A 135 -7.69 24.29 3.41
N ILE A 136 -7.43 22.98 3.49
CA ILE A 136 -7.99 22.02 2.52
C ILE A 136 -8.52 20.80 3.28
N ALA A 137 -9.74 20.93 3.78
CA ALA A 137 -10.64 19.80 3.90
C ALA A 137 -11.74 20.02 2.86
N ARG A 138 -12.04 18.98 2.07
CA ARG A 138 -13.16 18.85 1.11
C ARG A 138 -12.86 19.52 -0.26
N LEU A 139 -13.21 18.99 -1.44
CA LEU A 139 -14.29 18.12 -1.94
C LEU A 139 -13.79 17.41 -3.23
N TRP A 140 -14.36 16.33 -3.79
CA TRP A 140 -15.75 16.12 -4.28
C TRP A 140 -15.97 14.60 -4.50
N ARG A 141 -17.00 13.89 -3.97
CA ARG A 141 -18.47 13.89 -4.13
C ARG A 141 -19.01 13.67 -5.56
N TRP A 142 -19.68 12.53 -5.77
CA TRP A 142 -20.91 12.52 -6.57
C TRP A 142 -21.98 11.58 -6.01
N MET A 143 -23.17 12.15 -5.81
CA MET A 143 -24.44 11.53 -5.44
C MET A 143 -25.13 11.04 -6.73
N THR A 144 -25.83 9.91 -6.74
CA THR A 144 -27.30 9.76 -6.56
C THR A 144 -27.58 8.31 -7.02
N ARG A 145 -28.51 7.52 -6.46
CA ARG A 145 -29.97 7.72 -6.42
C ARG A 145 -30.62 6.69 -5.47
N ARG A 146 -31.58 7.20 -4.69
CA ARG A 146 -32.69 6.57 -3.95
C ARG A 146 -32.39 5.50 -2.90
#